data_AF-A0A6S7JYW0-F1
#
_entry.id   AF-A0A6S7JYW0-F1
#
_cell.length_a   1.000
_cell.length_b   1.000
_cell.length_c   1.000
_cell.angle_alpha   90.00
_cell.angle_beta   90.00
_cell.angle_gamma   90.00
#
_symmetry.space_group_name_H-M   'P 1'
#
loop_
_entity.id
_entity.type
_entity.pdbx_description
1 polymer ?
#
loop_
_entity_poly.entity_id
_entity_poly.type
_entity_poly.pdbx_seq_one_letter_code
_entity_poly.pdbx_strand_id
1 'polypeptide(L)'
;MAECSGVKKDHGFPGHQVVQSPTINSLAEIAKDLNIDLDDSELKEYQEVIASYCETTFQKIYHLPEPKLPVKYARKIGNQPTAEENPFNAWYWRCDISGAPNGKLHGKTIAIKDNISIAGIPMMNGSQLLEGYIPDIDASVVTRVLDEGGRILGKAVCENMCFSGGSLTAANGLVKNPVDPSRMSGGSSSGCAVLVSYYTNSLESVR
;
A
#
# COMPACT_ATOMS: atom_id res chain seq x y z
N MET A 1 5.93 -26.72 9.31
CA MET A 1 6.68 -25.48 9.54
C MET A 1 7.39 -25.14 8.24
N ALA A 2 6.86 -24.18 7.49
CA ALA A 2 7.51 -23.71 6.27
C ALA A 2 8.23 -22.41 6.61
N GLU A 3 9.56 -22.46 6.63
CA GLU A 3 10.39 -21.27 6.67
C GLU A 3 10.08 -20.45 5.43
N CYS A 4 9.48 -19.27 5.61
CA CYS A 4 9.50 -18.23 4.60
C CYS A 4 10.96 -17.77 4.52
N SER A 5 11.72 -18.41 3.63
CA SER A 5 13.00 -17.93 3.17
C SER A 5 12.83 -16.46 2.79
N GLY A 6 13.51 -15.59 3.54
CA GLY A 6 13.52 -14.16 3.26
C GLY A 6 13.95 -13.97 1.82
N VAL A 7 13.03 -13.49 0.99
CA VAL A 7 13.37 -12.91 -0.30
C VAL A 7 14.28 -11.74 0.01
N LYS A 8 15.59 -11.95 -0.11
CA LYS A 8 16.56 -10.87 -0.23
C LYS A 8 16.11 -10.07 -1.44
N LYS A 9 15.48 -8.92 -1.21
CA LYS A 9 15.34 -7.88 -2.22
C LYS A 9 16.72 -7.25 -2.42
N ASP A 10 17.61 -7.99 -3.05
CA ASP A 10 18.77 -7.41 -3.72
C ASP A 10 18.21 -6.71 -4.96
N HIS A 11 17.74 -5.48 -4.79
CA HIS A 11 17.34 -4.62 -5.92
C HIS A 11 18.56 -4.03 -6.63
N GLY A 12 19.77 -4.30 -6.15
CA GLY A 12 21.02 -4.01 -6.86
C GLY A 12 21.63 -5.29 -7.41
N PHE A 13 21.69 -5.43 -8.73
CA PHE A 13 22.62 -6.39 -9.34
C PHE A 13 24.06 -6.00 -8.93
N PRO A 14 24.93 -6.94 -8.52
CA PRO A 14 26.31 -6.64 -8.18
C PRO A 14 26.99 -5.92 -9.36
N GLY A 15 27.42 -4.67 -9.15
CA GLY A 15 28.09 -3.85 -10.16
C GLY A 15 27.21 -2.88 -10.96
N HIS A 16 25.91 -2.76 -10.67
CA HIS A 16 25.05 -1.75 -11.30
C HIS A 16 24.90 -0.51 -10.42
N GLN A 17 25.31 0.67 -10.90
CA GLN A 17 24.97 1.94 -10.27
C GLN A 17 23.44 2.06 -10.20
N VAL A 18 22.89 2.31 -9.01
CA VAL A 18 21.42 2.33 -8.87
C VAL A 18 20.83 3.69 -9.27
N VAL A 19 21.57 4.77 -9.03
CA VAL A 19 21.28 6.10 -9.57
C VAL A 19 22.22 6.40 -10.75
N GLN A 20 21.67 6.40 -11.96
CA GLN A 20 22.41 6.65 -13.19
C GLN A 20 22.40 8.14 -13.54
N SER A 21 23.50 8.63 -14.12
CA SER A 21 23.51 9.97 -14.72
C SER A 21 22.61 9.99 -15.96
N PRO A 22 21.83 11.06 -16.19
CA PRO A 22 21.02 11.19 -17.41
C PRO A 22 21.91 11.27 -18.65
N THR A 23 21.37 10.81 -19.78
CA THR A 23 22.02 11.02 -21.09
C THR A 23 21.91 12.49 -21.49
N ILE A 24 22.78 12.96 -22.40
CA ILE A 24 22.69 14.33 -22.96
C ILE A 24 21.30 14.58 -23.57
N ASN A 25 20.72 13.58 -24.25
CA ASN A 25 19.38 13.69 -24.81
C ASN A 25 18.32 13.85 -23.71
N SER A 26 18.40 13.06 -22.63
CA SER A 26 17.51 13.22 -21.47
C SER A 26 17.65 14.61 -20.84
N LEU A 27 18.88 15.14 -20.74
CA LEU A 27 19.13 16.47 -20.22
C LEU A 27 18.57 17.56 -21.12
N ALA A 28 18.70 17.43 -22.44
CA ALA A 28 18.14 18.37 -23.40
C ALA A 28 16.59 18.41 -23.35
N GLU A 29 15.94 17.24 -23.25
CA GLU A 29 14.48 17.18 -23.07
C GLU A 29 14.04 17.83 -21.75
N ILE A 30 14.75 17.56 -20.65
CA ILE A 30 14.47 18.21 -19.34
C ILE A 30 14.68 19.73 -19.42
N ALA A 31 15.77 20.19 -20.06
CA ALA A 31 16.05 21.61 -20.22
C ALA A 31 14.92 22.31 -20.99
N LYS A 32 14.45 21.68 -22.07
CA LYS A 32 13.31 22.14 -22.86
C LYS A 32 12.01 22.16 -22.06
N ASP A 33 11.71 21.11 -21.29
CA ASP A 33 10.53 21.05 -20.41
C ASP A 33 10.54 22.17 -19.35
N LEU A 34 11.73 22.59 -18.93
CA LEU A 34 11.95 23.69 -18.00
C LEU A 34 12.07 25.07 -18.67
N ASN A 35 11.99 25.15 -20.01
CA ASN A 35 12.25 26.37 -20.80
C ASN A 35 13.63 26.99 -20.53
N ILE A 36 14.65 26.14 -20.40
CA ILE A 36 16.06 26.53 -20.28
C ILE A 36 16.74 26.18 -21.60
N ASP A 37 17.23 27.19 -22.30
CA ASP A 37 18.03 27.01 -23.51
C ASP A 37 19.47 26.68 -23.10
N LEU A 38 19.90 25.45 -23.36
CA LEU A 38 21.28 24.99 -23.15
C LEU A 38 21.90 24.59 -24.48
N ASP A 39 23.11 25.03 -24.74
CA ASP A 39 23.90 24.54 -25.87
C ASP A 39 24.59 23.19 -25.55
N ASP A 40 25.21 22.58 -26.56
CA ASP A 40 25.87 21.27 -26.43
C ASP A 40 27.02 21.28 -25.41
N SER A 41 27.69 22.42 -25.23
CA SER A 41 28.77 22.59 -24.24
C SER A 41 28.20 22.60 -22.84
N GLU A 42 27.17 23.41 -22.62
CA GLU A 42 26.48 23.52 -21.33
C GLU A 42 25.86 22.19 -20.93
N LEU A 43 25.19 21.49 -21.87
CA LEU A 43 24.63 20.15 -21.62
C LEU A 43 25.69 19.16 -21.13
N LYS A 44 26.90 19.21 -21.71
CA LYS A 44 28.01 18.36 -21.29
C LYS A 44 28.53 18.73 -19.90
N GLU A 45 28.69 20.02 -19.62
CA GLU A 45 29.11 20.51 -18.29
C GLU A 45 28.12 20.06 -17.20
N TYR A 46 26.82 20.24 -17.45
CA TYR A 46 25.77 19.78 -16.53
C TYR A 46 25.79 18.26 -16.35
N GLN A 47 25.99 17.50 -17.44
CA GLN A 47 26.09 16.04 -17.35
C GLN A 47 27.27 15.60 -16.46
N GLU A 48 28.43 16.22 -16.60
CA GLU A 48 29.63 15.89 -15.79
C GLU A 48 29.39 16.19 -14.30
N VAL A 49 28.78 17.34 -13.99
CA VAL A 49 28.42 17.71 -12.62
C VAL A 49 27.40 16.74 -12.03
N ILE A 50 26.33 16.42 -12.76
CA ILE A 50 25.29 15.49 -12.30
C ILE A 50 25.87 14.09 -12.12
N ALA A 51 26.70 13.61 -13.04
CA ALA A 51 27.39 12.33 -12.92
C ALA A 51 28.22 12.26 -11.65
N SER A 52 28.96 13.34 -11.33
CA SER A 52 29.72 13.43 -10.09
C SER A 52 28.84 13.28 -8.85
N TYR A 53 27.66 13.91 -8.81
CA TYR A 53 26.72 13.77 -7.69
C TYR A 53 26.10 12.37 -7.61
N CYS A 54 25.72 11.78 -8.75
CA CYS A 54 25.24 10.40 -8.84
C CYS A 54 26.25 9.46 -8.20
N GLU A 55 27.52 9.55 -8.59
CA GLU A 55 28.61 8.69 -8.10
C GLU A 55 28.99 8.94 -6.65
N THR A 56 29.17 10.19 -6.26
CA THR A 56 29.78 10.54 -4.97
C THR A 56 28.80 10.65 -3.82
N THR A 57 27.52 10.94 -4.11
CA THR A 57 26.50 11.26 -3.11
C THR A 57 25.34 10.28 -3.17
N PHE A 58 24.67 10.16 -4.32
CA PHE A 58 23.46 9.34 -4.41
C PHE A 58 23.75 7.85 -4.27
N GLN A 59 24.84 7.32 -4.83
CA GLN A 59 25.25 5.94 -4.56
C GLN A 59 25.49 5.70 -3.06
N LYS A 60 26.14 6.64 -2.36
CA LYS A 60 26.37 6.48 -0.91
C LYS A 60 25.07 6.42 -0.14
N ILE A 61 24.11 7.30 -0.43
CA ILE A 61 22.79 7.29 0.19
C ILE A 61 22.08 5.96 -0.08
N TYR A 62 22.15 5.47 -1.32
CA TYR A 62 21.52 4.20 -1.69
C TYR A 62 22.08 3.00 -0.94
N HIS A 63 23.38 3.02 -0.62
CA HIS A 63 24.02 1.96 0.17
C HIS A 63 23.85 2.12 1.68
N LEU A 64 23.24 3.21 2.16
CA LEU A 64 22.94 3.33 3.59
C LEU A 64 21.91 2.26 3.99
N PRO A 65 22.09 1.62 5.16
CA PRO A 65 21.12 0.67 5.64
C PRO A 65 19.78 1.37 5.88
N GLU A 66 18.73 0.87 5.26
CA GLU A 66 17.38 1.37 5.46
C GLU A 66 16.94 1.15 6.92
N PRO A 67 16.43 2.18 7.62
CA PRO A 67 15.88 2.02 8.95
C PRO A 67 14.60 1.18 8.89
N LYS A 68 14.63 0.00 9.50
CA LYS A 68 13.46 -0.89 9.57
C LYS A 68 12.68 -0.66 10.85
N LEU A 69 11.38 -0.40 10.72
CA LEU A 69 10.48 -0.36 11.86
C LEU A 69 10.11 -1.79 12.30
N PRO A 70 10.06 -2.07 13.61
CA PRO A 70 9.77 -3.40 14.10
C PRO A 70 8.31 -3.77 13.83
N VAL A 71 8.14 -4.94 13.22
CA VAL A 71 6.89 -5.68 13.14
C VAL A 71 6.74 -6.50 14.42
N LYS A 72 5.81 -6.10 15.31
CA LYS A 72 5.67 -6.72 16.64
C LYS A 72 4.86 -8.02 16.64
N TYR A 73 3.81 -8.10 15.81
CA TYR A 73 2.81 -9.17 15.87
C TYR A 73 2.93 -10.11 14.67
N ALA A 74 2.78 -11.42 14.92
CA ALA A 74 2.76 -12.44 13.88
C ALA A 74 1.54 -12.28 12.96
N ARG A 75 1.71 -12.55 11.67
CA ARG A 75 0.69 -12.32 10.65
C ARG A 75 0.41 -13.57 9.85
N LYS A 76 -0.86 -13.90 9.65
CA LYS A 76 -1.30 -14.78 8.57
C LYS A 76 -1.62 -13.92 7.36
N ILE A 77 -0.84 -14.06 6.29
CA ILE A 77 -0.95 -13.21 5.10
C ILE A 77 -2.34 -13.33 4.47
N GLY A 78 -2.87 -14.54 4.34
CA GLY A 78 -4.20 -14.82 3.78
C GLY A 78 -4.24 -14.65 2.26
N ASN A 79 -5.40 -14.27 1.71
CA ASN A 79 -5.69 -14.30 0.27
C ASN A 79 -6.80 -13.30 -0.12
N GLN A 80 -6.96 -13.05 -1.42
CA GLN A 80 -8.18 -12.45 -1.94
C GLN A 80 -9.37 -13.38 -1.68
N PRO A 81 -10.49 -12.87 -1.14
CA PRO A 81 -11.66 -13.69 -0.86
C PRO A 81 -12.38 -14.11 -2.14
N THR A 82 -13.10 -15.23 -2.10
CA THR A 82 -13.97 -15.62 -3.22
C THR A 82 -15.20 -14.72 -3.31
N ALA A 83 -15.96 -14.82 -4.40
CA ALA A 83 -17.19 -14.05 -4.58
C ALA A 83 -18.24 -14.39 -3.49
N GLU A 84 -18.30 -15.65 -3.06
CA GLU A 84 -19.18 -16.14 -2.01
C GLU A 84 -18.81 -15.55 -0.64
N GLU A 85 -17.51 -15.40 -0.36
CA GLU A 85 -16.98 -14.80 0.87
C GLU A 85 -17.07 -13.27 0.87
N ASN A 86 -17.28 -12.66 -0.30
CA ASN A 86 -17.25 -11.20 -0.51
C ASN A 86 -18.41 -10.69 -1.36
N PRO A 87 -19.69 -10.92 -0.95
CA PRO A 87 -20.86 -10.65 -1.78
C PRO A 87 -21.05 -9.18 -2.17
N PHE A 88 -20.50 -8.26 -1.37
CA PHE A 88 -20.54 -6.82 -1.61
C PHE A 88 -19.28 -6.23 -2.22
N ASN A 89 -18.28 -7.07 -2.52
CA ASN A 89 -16.95 -6.64 -2.96
C ASN A 89 -16.28 -5.63 -1.99
N ALA A 90 -16.51 -5.79 -0.69
CA ALA A 90 -16.04 -4.85 0.33
C ALA A 90 -14.65 -5.19 0.88
N TRP A 91 -14.22 -6.44 0.73
CA TRP A 91 -12.86 -6.90 1.04
C TRP A 91 -11.97 -6.84 -0.20
N TYR A 92 -10.76 -6.29 -0.05
CA TYR A 92 -9.69 -6.45 -1.03
C TYR A 92 -8.89 -7.73 -0.73
N TRP A 93 -8.47 -7.89 0.52
CA TRP A 93 -7.60 -8.99 0.96
C TRP A 93 -8.00 -9.43 2.36
N ARG A 94 -8.11 -10.73 2.59
CA ARG A 94 -8.35 -11.30 3.94
C ARG A 94 -7.02 -11.67 4.57
N CYS A 95 -6.86 -11.34 5.85
CA CYS A 95 -5.71 -11.74 6.66
C CYS A 95 -6.18 -12.03 8.08
N ASP A 96 -5.27 -12.48 8.95
CA ASP A 96 -5.59 -12.67 10.36
C ASP A 96 -4.36 -12.36 11.22
N ILE A 97 -4.46 -11.25 11.95
CA ILE A 97 -3.41 -10.71 12.79
C ILE A 97 -4.00 -10.46 14.16
N SER A 98 -3.50 -11.20 15.15
CA SER A 98 -3.90 -11.03 16.54
C SER A 98 -2.97 -10.04 17.23
N GLY A 99 -3.56 -9.02 17.86
CA GLY A 99 -2.84 -8.06 18.69
C GLY A 99 -2.48 -8.62 20.06
N ALA A 100 -2.18 -7.72 20.99
CA ALA A 100 -1.89 -8.02 22.38
C ALA A 100 -3.01 -8.85 23.06
N PRO A 101 -2.67 -9.69 24.06
CA PRO A 101 -3.65 -10.52 24.76
C PRO A 101 -4.63 -9.71 25.65
N ASN A 102 -4.43 -8.41 25.78
CA ASN A 102 -5.29 -7.48 26.52
C ASN A 102 -5.23 -6.08 25.88
N GLY A 103 -6.04 -5.15 26.39
CA GLY A 103 -6.13 -3.77 25.89
C GLY A 103 -7.57 -3.35 25.58
N LYS A 104 -7.76 -2.09 25.21
CA LYS A 104 -9.12 -1.51 25.01
C LYS A 104 -9.88 -2.12 23.84
N LEU A 105 -9.17 -2.72 22.89
CA LEU A 105 -9.73 -3.36 21.70
C LEU A 105 -9.70 -4.89 21.78
N HIS A 106 -9.35 -5.46 22.93
CA HIS A 106 -9.35 -6.90 23.10
C HIS A 106 -10.73 -7.50 22.78
N GLY A 107 -10.73 -8.58 22.00
CA GLY A 107 -11.96 -9.23 21.52
C GLY A 107 -12.69 -8.48 20.40
N LYS A 108 -12.17 -7.35 19.92
CA LYS A 108 -12.73 -6.63 18.76
C LYS A 108 -12.01 -7.02 17.48
N THR A 109 -12.78 -7.08 16.39
CA THR A 109 -12.28 -7.31 15.05
C THR A 109 -12.28 -6.01 14.25
N ILE A 110 -11.26 -5.83 13.41
CA ILE A 110 -11.01 -4.59 12.67
C ILE A 110 -10.73 -4.93 11.20
N ALA A 111 -11.35 -4.17 10.30
CA ALA A 111 -10.96 -4.08 8.91
C ALA A 111 -10.16 -2.79 8.70
N ILE A 112 -9.05 -2.85 7.96
CA ILE A 112 -8.20 -1.69 7.70
C ILE A 112 -8.43 -1.23 6.26
N LYS A 113 -8.69 0.06 6.05
CA LYS A 113 -8.84 0.60 4.68
C LYS A 113 -7.62 0.28 3.84
N ASP A 114 -7.80 -0.08 2.57
CA ASP A 114 -6.71 -0.63 1.77
C ASP A 114 -5.56 0.36 1.53
N ASN A 115 -5.83 1.67 1.57
CA ASN A 115 -4.82 2.72 1.49
C ASN A 115 -3.93 2.88 2.76
N ILE A 116 -4.16 2.07 3.79
CA ILE A 116 -3.37 2.04 5.03
C ILE A 116 -2.48 0.80 5.01
N SER A 117 -1.17 1.02 5.18
CA SER A 117 -0.16 -0.05 5.16
C SER A 117 -0.27 -0.99 6.35
N ILE A 118 -0.21 -2.29 6.05
CA ILE A 118 0.04 -3.36 7.01
C ILE A 118 1.20 -4.18 6.47
N ALA A 119 2.31 -4.24 7.20
CA ALA A 119 3.53 -4.85 6.72
C ALA A 119 3.29 -6.32 6.30
N GLY A 120 3.73 -6.68 5.10
CA GLY A 120 3.61 -8.03 4.55
C GLY A 120 2.21 -8.41 4.06
N ILE A 121 1.22 -7.51 4.10
CA ILE A 121 -0.13 -7.74 3.56
C ILE A 121 -0.29 -6.90 2.29
N PRO A 122 -0.70 -7.49 1.15
CA PRO A 122 -0.90 -6.76 -0.09
C PRO A 122 -1.85 -5.56 0.07
N MET A 123 -1.60 -4.52 -0.73
CA MET A 123 -2.50 -3.37 -0.87
C MET A 123 -2.43 -2.79 -2.28
N MET A 124 -3.52 -2.19 -2.75
CA MET A 124 -3.58 -1.53 -4.06
C MET A 124 -4.21 -0.13 -4.02
N ASN A 125 -4.72 0.35 -2.88
CA ASN A 125 -5.39 1.66 -2.77
C ASN A 125 -6.49 1.85 -3.83
N GLY A 126 -7.24 0.76 -4.11
CA GLY A 126 -8.26 0.74 -5.16
C GLY A 126 -7.76 0.99 -6.59
N SER A 127 -6.45 0.99 -6.83
CA SER A 127 -5.84 1.38 -8.09
C SER A 127 -4.94 0.30 -8.67
N GLN A 128 -5.01 0.09 -9.99
CA GLN A 128 -4.05 -0.79 -10.69
C GLN A 128 -2.62 -0.29 -10.58
N LEU A 129 -2.40 1.02 -10.34
CA LEU A 129 -1.07 1.59 -10.19
C LEU A 129 -0.27 0.97 -9.03
N LEU A 130 -0.97 0.53 -7.98
CA LEU A 130 -0.36 -0.08 -6.80
C LEU A 130 -0.69 -1.57 -6.68
N GLU A 131 -1.24 -2.20 -7.72
CA GLU A 131 -1.49 -3.63 -7.70
C GLU A 131 -0.17 -4.41 -7.50
N GLY A 132 -0.17 -5.36 -6.56
CA GLY A 132 1.01 -6.14 -6.20
C GLY A 132 1.96 -5.45 -5.21
N TYR A 133 1.68 -4.20 -4.79
CA TYR A 133 2.47 -3.56 -3.74
C TYR A 133 2.25 -4.24 -2.39
N ILE A 134 3.35 -4.57 -1.71
CA ILE A 134 3.36 -5.12 -0.37
C ILE A 134 4.23 -4.20 0.49
N PRO A 135 3.64 -3.42 1.42
CA PRO A 135 4.40 -2.57 2.33
C PRO A 135 5.21 -3.42 3.31
N ASP A 136 6.32 -2.87 3.77
CA ASP A 136 7.22 -3.47 4.76
C ASP A 136 7.05 -2.88 6.17
N ILE A 137 6.28 -1.80 6.30
CA ILE A 137 5.93 -1.15 7.57
C ILE A 137 4.43 -1.19 7.87
N ASP A 138 4.10 -1.28 9.16
CA ASP A 138 2.75 -0.99 9.64
C ASP A 138 2.55 0.52 9.72
N ALA A 139 1.38 1.01 9.29
CA ALA A 139 0.96 2.35 9.64
C ALA A 139 0.81 2.48 11.17
N SER A 140 1.07 3.65 11.74
CA SER A 140 1.03 3.83 13.20
C SER A 140 -0.33 3.45 13.83
N VAL A 141 -1.43 3.64 13.11
CA VAL A 141 -2.77 3.22 13.56
C VAL A 141 -2.89 1.70 13.66
N VAL A 142 -2.27 0.94 12.75
CA VAL A 142 -2.24 -0.53 12.77
C VAL A 142 -1.48 -1.00 14.00
N THR A 143 -0.30 -0.43 14.26
CA THR A 143 0.48 -0.74 15.47
C THR A 143 -0.33 -0.46 16.74
N ARG A 144 -0.98 0.71 16.83
CA ARG A 144 -1.79 1.07 18.01
C ARG A 144 -3.01 0.17 18.19
N VAL A 145 -3.68 -0.23 17.12
CA VAL A 145 -4.81 -1.17 17.17
C VAL A 145 -4.36 -2.53 17.71
N LEU A 146 -3.24 -3.04 17.21
CA LEU A 146 -2.69 -4.32 17.66
C LEU A 146 -2.16 -4.23 19.10
N ASP A 147 -1.50 -3.13 19.47
CA ASP A 147 -1.01 -2.88 20.84
C ASP A 147 -2.16 -2.81 21.87
N GLU A 148 -3.35 -2.37 21.47
CA GLU A 148 -4.56 -2.37 22.31
C GLU A 148 -5.39 -3.67 22.18
N GLY A 149 -4.83 -4.71 21.59
CA GLY A 149 -5.43 -6.06 21.55
C GLY A 149 -6.47 -6.28 20.44
N GLY A 150 -6.58 -5.36 19.48
CA GLY A 150 -7.45 -5.53 18.32
C GLY A 150 -6.98 -6.66 17.40
N ARG A 151 -7.93 -7.37 16.77
CA ARG A 151 -7.66 -8.39 15.76
C ARG A 151 -7.98 -7.88 14.36
N ILE A 152 -6.99 -7.80 13.49
CA ILE A 152 -7.17 -7.34 12.11
C ILE A 152 -7.51 -8.54 11.22
N LEU A 153 -8.61 -8.42 10.46
CA LEU A 153 -9.15 -9.49 9.62
C LEU A 153 -8.98 -9.29 8.12
N GLY A 154 -8.44 -8.15 7.70
CA GLY A 154 -8.22 -7.87 6.29
C GLY A 154 -8.14 -6.40 5.93
N LYS A 155 -7.97 -6.19 4.63
CA LYS A 155 -7.98 -4.90 3.94
C LYS A 155 -9.34 -4.67 3.30
N ALA A 156 -9.96 -3.54 3.59
CA ALA A 156 -11.24 -3.13 3.02
C ALA A 156 -11.02 -2.27 1.78
N VAL A 157 -11.79 -2.53 0.72
CA VAL A 157 -11.71 -1.79 -0.54
C VAL A 157 -11.87 -0.29 -0.32
N CYS A 158 -11.12 0.50 -1.08
CA CYS A 158 -11.31 1.93 -1.22
C CYS A 158 -11.32 2.33 -2.69
N GLU A 159 -11.82 3.53 -2.96
CA GLU A 159 -11.87 4.08 -4.32
C GLU A 159 -10.47 4.28 -4.92
N ASN A 160 -10.38 4.37 -6.25
CA ASN A 160 -9.12 4.49 -6.98
C ASN A 160 -8.34 5.74 -6.54
N MET A 161 -7.17 5.51 -5.93
CA MET A 161 -6.34 6.54 -5.31
C MET A 161 -7.10 7.39 -4.27
N CYS A 162 -8.17 6.84 -3.70
CA CYS A 162 -9.10 7.50 -2.80
C CYS A 162 -9.77 8.78 -3.35
N PHE A 163 -9.76 9.00 -4.66
CA PHE A 163 -10.17 10.25 -5.29
C PHE A 163 -11.63 10.26 -5.77
N SER A 164 -12.52 9.67 -4.97
CA SER A 164 -13.96 9.63 -5.25
C SER A 164 -14.76 9.54 -3.94
N GLY A 165 -15.85 10.30 -3.87
CA GLY A 165 -16.86 10.17 -2.82
C GLY A 165 -17.87 9.05 -3.09
N GLY A 166 -17.72 8.35 -4.21
CA GLY A 166 -18.58 7.26 -4.64
C GLY A 166 -18.07 5.87 -4.27
N SER A 167 -18.62 4.82 -4.90
CA SER A 167 -18.24 3.43 -4.66
C SER A 167 -18.09 2.60 -5.94
N LEU A 168 -17.65 3.24 -7.02
CA LEU A 168 -17.66 2.70 -8.39
C LEU A 168 -16.33 2.85 -9.14
N THR A 169 -15.31 3.43 -8.50
CA THR A 169 -14.04 3.74 -9.16
C THR A 169 -12.93 2.75 -8.84
N ALA A 170 -13.06 1.95 -7.78
CA ALA A 170 -12.06 0.96 -7.40
C ALA A 170 -11.80 -0.03 -8.56
N ALA A 171 -10.52 -0.27 -8.86
CA ALA A 171 -10.13 -1.07 -10.01
C ALA A 171 -10.50 -2.55 -9.90
N ASN A 172 -10.72 -3.05 -8.68
CA ASN A 172 -11.23 -4.40 -8.41
C ASN A 172 -12.76 -4.48 -8.40
N GLY A 173 -13.46 -3.46 -8.92
CA GLY A 173 -14.90 -3.42 -9.09
C GLY A 173 -15.62 -2.58 -8.03
N LEU A 174 -16.90 -2.28 -8.31
CA LEU A 174 -17.73 -1.46 -7.42
C LEU A 174 -18.00 -2.15 -6.09
N VAL A 175 -18.12 -1.37 -5.02
CA VAL A 175 -18.54 -1.84 -3.69
C VAL A 175 -20.04 -1.63 -3.55
N LYS A 176 -20.78 -2.74 -3.38
CA LYS A 176 -22.25 -2.73 -3.34
C LYS A 176 -22.76 -2.27 -1.97
N ASN A 177 -23.80 -1.44 -1.98
CA ASN A 177 -24.49 -1.07 -0.75
C ASN A 177 -25.29 -2.28 -0.21
N PRO A 178 -25.14 -2.65 1.08
CA PRO A 178 -25.78 -3.83 1.65
C PRO A 178 -27.29 -3.68 1.86
N VAL A 179 -27.82 -2.46 1.89
CA VAL A 179 -29.26 -2.18 2.03
C VAL A 179 -29.95 -2.23 0.66
N ASP A 180 -29.32 -1.67 -0.37
CA ASP A 180 -29.84 -1.63 -1.74
C ASP A 180 -28.67 -1.70 -2.74
N PRO A 181 -28.39 -2.86 -3.34
CA PRO A 181 -27.27 -3.03 -4.27
C PRO A 181 -27.35 -2.17 -5.55
N SER A 182 -28.48 -1.54 -5.83
CA SER A 182 -28.63 -0.58 -6.94
C SER A 182 -28.08 0.82 -6.59
N ARG A 183 -27.72 1.06 -5.34
CA ARG A 183 -27.20 2.34 -4.83
C ARG A 183 -25.72 2.26 -4.47
N MET A 184 -25.09 3.43 -4.44
CA MET A 184 -23.72 3.60 -3.99
C MET A 184 -23.61 3.36 -2.48
N SER A 185 -22.47 2.83 -2.03
CA SER A 185 -22.10 2.71 -0.62
C SER A 185 -21.36 3.94 -0.08
N GLY A 186 -21.07 4.92 -0.95
CA GLY A 186 -20.26 6.11 -0.65
C GLY A 186 -18.76 5.80 -0.60
N GLY A 187 -17.92 6.82 -0.53
CA GLY A 187 -16.47 6.66 -0.59
C GLY A 187 -15.66 7.81 0.02
N SER A 188 -14.33 7.75 0.01
CA SER A 188 -13.53 6.67 -0.60
C SER A 188 -13.38 5.41 0.26
N SER A 189 -13.94 5.41 1.48
CA SER A 189 -13.88 4.30 2.43
C SER A 189 -15.06 3.32 2.27
N SER A 190 -15.44 3.04 1.03
CA SER A 190 -16.63 2.26 0.65
C SER A 190 -16.66 0.88 1.32
N GLY A 191 -15.58 0.11 1.19
CA GLY A 191 -15.45 -1.21 1.81
C GLY A 191 -15.58 -1.15 3.33
N CYS A 192 -14.94 -0.17 3.99
CA CYS A 192 -15.03 -0.03 5.44
C CYS A 192 -16.48 0.18 5.92
N ALA A 193 -17.22 1.10 5.28
CA ALA A 193 -18.60 1.39 5.64
C ALA A 193 -19.49 0.16 5.48
N VAL A 194 -19.35 -0.56 4.36
CA VAL A 194 -20.11 -1.78 4.09
C VAL A 194 -19.79 -2.88 5.10
N LEU A 195 -18.51 -3.10 5.42
CA LEU A 195 -18.12 -4.14 6.38
C LEU A 195 -18.64 -3.86 7.79
N VAL A 196 -18.55 -2.62 8.25
CA VAL A 196 -19.12 -2.25 9.56
C VAL A 196 -20.63 -2.44 9.57
N SER A 197 -21.34 -1.96 8.53
CA SER A 197 -22.80 -2.10 8.44
C SER A 197 -23.25 -3.56 8.38
N TYR A 198 -22.65 -4.37 7.50
CA TYR A 198 -23.05 -5.75 7.28
C TYR A 198 -22.79 -6.64 8.50
N TYR A 199 -21.62 -6.52 9.13
CA TYR A 199 -21.29 -7.32 10.31
C TYR A 199 -22.01 -6.86 11.58
N THR A 200 -22.47 -5.61 11.66
CA THR A 200 -23.32 -5.16 12.76
C THR A 200 -24.72 -5.76 12.62
N ASN A 201 -25.29 -5.74 11.41
CA ASN A 201 -26.64 -6.25 11.16
C ASN A 201 -26.74 -7.79 11.26
N SER A 202 -25.68 -8.52 10.90
CA SER A 202 -25.66 -9.99 11.04
C SER A 202 -25.58 -10.46 12.50
N LEU A 203 -25.13 -9.60 13.42
CA LEU A 203 -25.16 -9.85 14.86
C LEU A 203 -26.53 -9.51 15.49
N GLU A 204 -27.27 -8.56 14.92
CA GLU A 204 -28.63 -8.23 15.36
C GLU A 204 -29.66 -9.28 14.92
N SER A 205 -29.48 -9.93 13.77
CA SER A 205 -30.35 -11.04 13.33
C SER A 205 -30.20 -12.34 14.13
N VAL A 206 -29.32 -12.36 15.13
CA VAL A 206 -29.06 -13.50 16.05
C VAL A 206 -29.47 -13.17 17.49
N ARG A 207 -30.14 -12.03 17.71
CA ARG A 207 -30.80 -11.66 18.97
C ARG A 207 -32.31 -11.62 18.80
#